data_AF-A0A6F8Y8Q5-F1
#
_entry.id   AF-A0A6F8Y8Q5-F1
#
_cell.length_a   1.000
_cell.length_b   1.000
_cell.length_c   1.000
_cell.angle_alpha   90.00
_cell.angle_beta   90.00
_cell.angle_gamma   90.00
#
_symmetry.space_group_name_H-M   'P 1'
#
loop_
_entity.id
_entity.type
_entity.pdbx_description
1 polymer ?
#
loop_
_entity_poly.entity_id
_entity_poly.type
_entity_poly.pdbx_seq_one_letter_code
_entity_poly.pdbx_strand_id
1 'polypeptide(L)'
;MADTVEIYVKYAGPGQELAHRVAEALDLRGYFYNGRSYVLPADAQPWVGVDGWAHLNLTLTDLGRDGDPGLSADTAYEPYEFVVSVEFRGPRERLGRAVFDRLTTLQLPMAYGDDSDVFADFLPGRGVREFSPGTSAEEDGRPLWREPALSAARSPAPVWRVSPGAVTVCETDGLLQFVPVFDRRWLRPVASVRTSADAVDIGLLLAAALGTADRPGRDEHDEVMARLAGAVRLPVEEFLLRTVSFDVRVVGEEVLGSAHAARRDGAPGEVEELTGRTPVAAGPEPLGALVLDLVVALRARVPA
;
A
#
# COMPACT_ATOMS: atom_id res chain seq x y z
N MET A 1 0.44 1.63 -21.99
CA MET A 1 -0.97 1.53 -21.60
C MET A 1 -0.98 1.08 -20.16
N ALA A 2 -1.38 1.97 -19.25
CA ALA A 2 -1.45 1.64 -17.84
C ALA A 2 -2.64 0.70 -17.63
N ASP A 3 -2.41 -0.41 -16.93
CA ASP A 3 -3.34 -1.53 -16.82
C ASP A 3 -4.22 -1.40 -15.55
N THR A 4 -4.54 -0.16 -15.18
CA THR A 4 -5.11 0.26 -13.89
C THR A 4 -6.56 0.71 -14.01
N VAL A 5 -7.32 0.53 -12.93
CA VAL A 5 -8.62 1.21 -12.76
C VAL A 5 -8.48 2.22 -11.63
N GLU A 6 -9.18 3.33 -11.75
CA GLU A 6 -8.98 4.51 -10.91
C GLU A 6 -10.28 4.90 -10.21
N ILE A 7 -10.15 5.29 -8.95
CA ILE A 7 -11.25 5.85 -8.15
C ILE A 7 -10.83 7.25 -7.72
N TYR A 8 -11.44 8.25 -8.33
CA TYR A 8 -11.23 9.65 -7.97
C TYR A 8 -12.08 10.01 -6.77
N VAL A 9 -11.49 10.75 -5.81
CA VAL A 9 -12.11 11.05 -4.51
C VAL A 9 -12.00 12.53 -4.22
N LYS A 10 -13.13 13.15 -3.90
CA LYS A 10 -13.21 14.59 -3.61
C LYS A 10 -12.99 14.80 -2.12
N TYR A 11 -11.87 15.40 -1.78
CA TYR A 11 -11.43 15.58 -0.40
C TYR A 11 -10.48 16.77 -0.25
N ALA A 12 -10.92 17.79 0.49
CA ALA A 12 -10.14 19.01 0.72
C ALA A 12 -9.12 18.92 1.87
N GLY A 13 -8.99 17.75 2.53
CA GLY A 13 -8.13 17.57 3.69
C GLY A 13 -6.75 16.96 3.37
N PRO A 14 -5.92 16.72 4.41
CA PRO A 14 -4.62 16.09 4.24
C PRO A 14 -4.72 14.66 3.70
N GLY A 15 -3.86 14.30 2.74
CA GLY A 15 -3.86 12.96 2.15
C GLY A 15 -3.66 11.81 3.17
N GLN A 16 -2.97 12.07 4.28
CA GLN A 16 -2.80 11.08 5.36
C GLN A 16 -4.13 10.72 6.02
N GLU A 17 -4.98 11.72 6.24
CA GLU A 17 -6.31 11.53 6.84
C GLU A 17 -7.22 10.77 5.88
N LEU A 18 -7.17 11.10 4.58
CA LEU A 18 -7.88 10.34 3.56
C LEU A 18 -7.39 8.89 3.50
N ALA A 19 -6.08 8.66 3.51
CA ALA A 19 -5.50 7.32 3.50
C ALA A 19 -5.98 6.48 4.69
N HIS A 20 -6.07 7.08 5.87
CA HIS A 20 -6.61 6.43 7.07
C HIS A 20 -8.06 6.02 6.86
N ARG A 21 -8.90 6.96 6.43
CA ARG A 21 -10.32 6.72 6.20
C ARG A 21 -10.56 5.67 5.11
N VAL A 22 -9.76 5.70 4.03
CA VAL A 22 -9.79 4.68 2.96
C VAL A 22 -9.42 3.31 3.52
N ALA A 23 -8.36 3.22 4.33
CA ALA A 23 -7.98 1.96 4.97
C ALA A 23 -9.10 1.41 5.88
N GLU A 24 -9.74 2.27 6.69
CA GLU A 24 -10.88 1.89 7.53
C GLU A 24 -12.09 1.43 6.71
N ALA A 25 -12.46 2.18 5.66
CA ALA A 25 -13.58 1.83 4.79
C ALA A 25 -13.39 0.50 4.05
N LEU A 26 -12.13 0.11 3.83
CA LEU A 26 -11.76 -1.14 3.19
C LEU A 26 -11.44 -2.25 4.20
N ASP A 27 -11.54 -1.99 5.51
CA ASP A 27 -11.16 -2.94 6.57
C ASP A 27 -9.72 -3.46 6.41
N LEU A 28 -8.81 -2.56 6.04
CA LEU A 28 -7.39 -2.87 5.85
C LEU A 28 -6.65 -2.73 7.17
N ARG A 29 -5.79 -3.72 7.49
CA ARG A 29 -5.01 -3.72 8.73
C ARG A 29 -3.90 -2.65 8.76
N GLY A 30 -3.58 -2.06 7.61
CA GLY A 30 -2.59 -0.99 7.52
C GLY A 30 -2.42 -0.44 6.11
N TYR A 31 -1.74 0.69 6.05
CA TYR A 31 -1.30 1.35 4.83
C TYR A 31 -0.02 2.13 5.12
N PHE A 32 0.63 2.65 4.08
CA PHE A 32 1.89 3.35 4.26
C PHE A 32 2.16 4.41 3.22
N TYR A 33 3.11 5.31 3.49
CA TYR A 33 3.51 6.37 2.58
C TYR A 33 4.92 6.13 2.03
N ASN A 34 5.07 6.04 0.70
CA ASN A 34 6.36 5.77 0.04
C ASN A 34 7.13 7.04 -0.40
N GLY A 35 6.72 8.23 0.07
CA GLY A 35 7.28 9.51 -0.37
C GLY A 35 6.56 10.15 -1.57
N ARG A 36 5.64 9.44 -2.23
CA ARG A 36 4.80 9.95 -3.33
C ARG A 36 3.33 9.61 -3.17
N SER A 37 3.02 8.37 -2.82
CA SER A 37 1.66 7.85 -2.64
C SER A 37 1.49 7.13 -1.31
N TYR A 38 0.24 6.99 -0.87
CA TYR A 38 -0.13 6.04 0.15
C TYR A 38 -0.46 4.70 -0.52
N VAL A 39 0.23 3.63 -0.15
CA VAL A 39 -0.02 2.29 -0.66
C VAL A 39 -0.82 1.51 0.38
N LEU A 40 -1.91 0.91 -0.06
CA LEU A 40 -2.80 0.10 0.77
C LEU A 40 -2.86 -1.31 0.20
N PRO A 41 -2.18 -2.29 0.80
CA PRO A 41 -2.24 -3.68 0.36
C PRO A 41 -3.61 -4.28 0.72
N ALA A 42 -4.24 -4.96 -0.24
CA ALA A 42 -5.58 -5.51 -0.07
C ALA A 42 -5.65 -6.98 -0.52
N ASP A 43 -6.27 -7.83 0.31
CA ASP A 43 -6.66 -9.18 -0.10
C ASP A 43 -7.86 -9.10 -1.04
N ALA A 44 -7.72 -9.59 -2.27
CA ALA A 44 -8.82 -9.64 -3.21
C ALA A 44 -9.83 -10.75 -2.86
N GLN A 45 -9.42 -11.79 -2.13
CA GLN A 45 -10.26 -12.94 -1.80
C GLN A 45 -11.57 -12.56 -1.08
N PRO A 46 -11.57 -11.80 0.03
CA PRO A 46 -12.81 -11.44 0.73
C PRO A 46 -13.75 -10.54 -0.10
N TRP A 47 -13.25 -9.93 -1.18
CA TRP A 47 -14.01 -8.93 -1.94
C TRP A 47 -14.54 -9.46 -3.26
N VAL A 48 -13.76 -10.28 -3.96
CA VAL A 48 -14.10 -10.77 -5.30
C VAL A 48 -13.97 -12.28 -5.46
N GLY A 49 -13.62 -13.02 -4.39
CA GLY A 49 -13.51 -14.48 -4.40
C GLY A 49 -12.39 -15.00 -5.31
N VAL A 50 -11.32 -14.22 -5.42
CA VAL A 50 -10.16 -14.52 -6.25
C VAL A 50 -8.89 -14.40 -5.41
N ASP A 51 -8.06 -15.44 -5.43
CA ASP A 51 -6.82 -15.52 -4.63
C ASP A 51 -5.75 -14.55 -5.13
N GLY A 52 -5.54 -13.40 -4.50
CA GLY A 52 -4.46 -12.52 -4.91
C GLY A 52 -4.47 -11.19 -4.17
N TRP A 53 -3.36 -10.47 -4.30
CA TRP A 53 -3.14 -9.23 -3.56
C TRP A 53 -3.10 -8.06 -4.51
N ALA A 54 -3.84 -7.02 -4.16
CA ALA A 54 -3.89 -5.77 -4.90
C ALA A 54 -3.11 -4.68 -4.18
N HIS A 55 -2.50 -3.82 -4.98
CA HIS A 55 -1.81 -2.63 -4.51
C HIS A 55 -2.70 -1.44 -4.84
N LEU A 56 -3.34 -0.86 -3.82
CA LEU A 56 -4.09 0.37 -3.97
C LEU A 56 -3.14 1.54 -3.75
N ASN A 57 -3.03 2.44 -4.71
CA ASN A 57 -2.18 3.62 -4.61
C ASN A 57 -3.05 4.87 -4.51
N LEU A 58 -3.16 5.44 -3.30
CA LEU A 58 -3.79 6.74 -3.08
C LEU A 58 -2.77 7.86 -3.29
N THR A 59 -3.05 8.72 -4.26
CA THR A 59 -2.15 9.81 -4.67
C THR A 59 -2.94 11.09 -4.96
N LEU A 60 -2.27 12.24 -5.04
CA LEU A 60 -2.89 13.45 -5.58
C LEU A 60 -3.15 13.25 -7.06
N THR A 61 -4.34 13.59 -7.54
CA THR A 61 -4.58 13.58 -9.00
C THR A 61 -3.79 14.69 -9.69
N ASP A 62 -3.46 14.46 -10.94
CA ASP A 62 -2.94 15.43 -11.90
C ASP A 62 -4.04 16.11 -12.71
N LEU A 63 -5.28 15.60 -12.67
CA LEU A 63 -6.45 16.21 -13.30
C LEU A 63 -6.69 17.64 -12.78
N GLY A 64 -6.79 18.59 -13.70
CA GLY A 64 -7.01 20.01 -13.39
C GLY A 64 -5.72 20.85 -13.23
N ARG A 65 -4.55 20.32 -13.58
CA ARG A 65 -3.33 21.12 -13.80
C ARG A 65 -3.22 21.55 -15.27
N ASP A 66 -2.57 22.69 -15.51
CA ASP A 66 -2.51 23.40 -16.80
C ASP A 66 -2.41 22.46 -18.02
N GLY A 67 -3.49 22.41 -18.81
CA GLY A 67 -3.56 21.67 -20.08
C GLY A 67 -4.67 20.61 -20.14
N ASP A 68 -5.19 20.12 -19.00
CA ASP A 68 -6.14 19.01 -19.00
C ASP A 68 -7.61 19.41 -18.74
N PRO A 69 -8.58 18.76 -19.42
CA PRO A 69 -10.00 19.08 -19.32
C PRO A 69 -10.57 18.70 -17.94
N GLY A 70 -10.96 19.69 -17.12
CA GLY A 70 -11.54 19.43 -15.79
C GLY A 70 -12.09 20.62 -14.99
N LEU A 71 -12.25 21.80 -15.61
CA LEU A 71 -12.53 23.06 -14.87
C LEU A 71 -14.02 23.39 -14.65
N SER A 72 -14.96 22.50 -14.93
CA SER A 72 -16.39 22.82 -14.87
C SER A 72 -17.04 22.32 -13.56
N ALA A 73 -17.45 23.26 -12.70
CA ALA A 73 -18.00 23.04 -11.36
C ALA A 73 -19.35 22.30 -11.26
N ASP A 74 -19.97 21.95 -12.40
CA ASP A 74 -21.35 21.43 -12.45
C ASP A 74 -21.45 19.95 -12.85
N THR A 75 -20.34 19.22 -12.90
CA THR A 75 -20.32 17.77 -13.16
C THR A 75 -19.84 17.02 -11.91
N ALA A 76 -19.98 15.69 -11.90
CA ALA A 76 -19.30 14.87 -10.90
C ALA A 76 -17.77 15.03 -10.96
N TYR A 77 -17.22 15.73 -11.95
CA TYR A 77 -15.81 16.11 -12.08
C TYR A 77 -15.59 17.58 -11.69
N GLU A 78 -16.01 17.97 -10.49
CA GLU A 78 -15.21 18.96 -9.76
C GLU A 78 -13.81 18.38 -9.59
N PRO A 79 -12.73 19.19 -9.54
CA PRO A 79 -11.39 18.65 -9.45
C PRO A 79 -11.31 17.78 -8.20
N TYR A 80 -11.30 16.47 -8.44
CA TYR A 80 -10.97 15.50 -7.42
C TYR A 80 -9.57 15.84 -6.94
N GLU A 81 -9.31 15.78 -5.64
CA GLU A 81 -7.98 16.09 -5.15
C GLU A 81 -7.11 14.83 -5.15
N PHE A 82 -7.74 13.66 -5.06
CA PHE A 82 -7.07 12.37 -4.92
C PHE A 82 -7.58 11.32 -5.89
N VAL A 83 -6.71 10.36 -6.19
CA VAL A 83 -7.01 9.15 -6.97
C VAL A 83 -6.52 7.93 -6.21
N VAL A 84 -7.33 6.88 -6.18
CA VAL A 84 -6.94 5.53 -5.75
C VAL A 84 -6.81 4.67 -6.99
N SER A 85 -5.58 4.41 -7.42
CA SER A 85 -5.29 3.51 -8.54
C SER A 85 -5.19 2.07 -8.03
N VAL A 86 -5.91 1.16 -8.67
CA VAL A 86 -5.97 -0.26 -8.29
C VAL A 86 -5.07 -1.07 -9.22
N GLU A 87 -3.94 -1.54 -8.71
CA GLU A 87 -3.04 -2.44 -9.43
C GLU A 87 -3.30 -3.90 -9.01
N PHE A 88 -3.85 -4.69 -9.92
CA PHE A 88 -4.16 -6.11 -9.68
C PHE A 88 -4.10 -6.95 -10.96
N ARG A 89 -3.37 -8.07 -10.93
CA ARG A 89 -3.28 -9.03 -12.04
C ARG A 89 -4.40 -10.08 -11.97
N GLY A 90 -5.64 -9.62 -12.06
CA GLY A 90 -6.86 -10.43 -12.03
C GLY A 90 -8.03 -9.69 -12.70
N PRO A 91 -9.31 -9.99 -12.37
CA PRO A 91 -10.46 -9.24 -12.89
C PRO A 91 -10.51 -7.83 -12.27
N ARG A 92 -9.64 -6.94 -12.76
CA ARG A 92 -9.37 -5.60 -12.19
C ARG A 92 -10.63 -4.77 -12.03
N GLU A 93 -11.53 -4.78 -13.00
CA GLU A 93 -12.77 -3.99 -12.96
C GLU A 93 -13.71 -4.49 -11.87
N ARG A 94 -13.69 -5.80 -11.59
CA ARG A 94 -14.47 -6.38 -10.50
C ARG A 94 -13.90 -5.96 -9.15
N LEU A 95 -12.57 -5.96 -9.02
CA LEU A 95 -11.91 -5.50 -7.80
C LEU A 95 -12.06 -3.99 -7.61
N GLY A 96 -11.83 -3.20 -8.65
CA GLY A 96 -12.03 -1.75 -8.65
C GLY A 96 -13.45 -1.38 -8.28
N ARG A 97 -14.45 -2.08 -8.84
CA ARG A 97 -15.84 -1.92 -8.42
C ARG A 97 -16.06 -2.26 -6.94
N ALA A 98 -15.50 -3.38 -6.47
CA ALA A 98 -15.62 -3.80 -5.07
C ALA A 98 -14.94 -2.81 -4.09
N VAL A 99 -13.84 -2.18 -4.50
CA VAL A 99 -13.17 -1.09 -3.77
C VAL A 99 -14.07 0.14 -3.79
N PHE A 100 -14.53 0.59 -4.96
CA PHE A 100 -15.41 1.74 -5.11
C PHE A 100 -16.66 1.64 -4.24
N ASP A 101 -17.37 0.51 -4.29
CA ASP A 101 -18.59 0.28 -3.51
C ASP A 101 -18.34 0.41 -2.00
N ARG A 102 -17.21 -0.11 -1.50
CA ARG A 102 -16.81 0.04 -0.09
C ARG A 102 -16.46 1.48 0.25
N LEU A 103 -15.75 2.18 -0.63
CA LEU A 103 -15.40 3.58 -0.41
C LEU A 103 -16.62 4.52 -0.38
N THR A 104 -17.78 4.12 -0.92
CA THR A 104 -19.03 4.91 -0.77
C THR A 104 -19.42 5.17 0.70
N THR A 105 -18.96 4.33 1.62
CA THR A 105 -19.14 4.54 3.07
C THR A 105 -18.46 5.81 3.58
N LEU A 106 -17.45 6.33 2.87
CA LEU A 106 -16.79 7.60 3.19
C LEU A 106 -17.71 8.81 3.08
N GLN A 107 -18.84 8.68 2.38
CA GLN A 107 -19.78 9.79 2.08
C GLN A 107 -19.08 10.98 1.43
N LEU A 108 -18.10 10.69 0.56
CA LEU A 108 -17.41 11.67 -0.27
C LEU A 108 -17.83 11.51 -1.72
N PRO A 109 -17.95 12.59 -2.52
CA PRO A 109 -18.11 12.48 -3.96
C PRO A 109 -16.97 11.67 -4.57
N MET A 110 -17.29 10.71 -5.45
CA MET A 110 -16.31 9.83 -6.09
C MET A 110 -16.71 9.47 -7.52
N ALA A 111 -15.73 9.18 -8.36
CA ALA A 111 -15.90 8.60 -9.69
C ALA A 111 -14.98 7.38 -9.85
N TYR A 112 -15.47 6.35 -10.53
CA TYR A 112 -14.75 5.12 -10.83
C TYR A 112 -14.69 4.90 -12.33
N GLY A 113 -13.50 4.67 -12.85
CA GLY A 113 -13.23 4.58 -14.28
C GLY A 113 -11.84 4.01 -14.59
N ASP A 114 -11.42 4.20 -15.83
CA ASP A 114 -10.04 4.00 -16.29
C ASP A 114 -9.55 5.23 -17.07
N ASP A 115 -8.41 5.11 -17.76
CA ASP A 115 -7.78 6.19 -18.52
C ASP A 115 -8.69 6.81 -19.61
N SER A 116 -9.82 6.19 -19.98
CA SER A 116 -10.67 6.62 -21.09
C SER A 116 -12.16 6.65 -20.75
N ASP A 117 -12.60 5.71 -19.92
CA ASP A 117 -14.01 5.45 -19.65
C ASP A 117 -14.38 5.67 -18.18
N VAL A 118 -15.62 6.13 -17.97
CA VAL A 118 -16.25 6.25 -16.66
C VAL A 118 -17.24 5.11 -16.50
N PHE A 119 -17.12 4.36 -15.40
CA PHE A 119 -17.98 3.22 -15.11
C PHE A 119 -19.08 3.56 -14.10
N ALA A 120 -18.76 4.35 -13.08
CA ALA A 120 -19.72 4.78 -12.07
C ALA A 120 -19.33 6.09 -11.39
N ASP A 121 -20.30 6.80 -10.82
CA ASP A 121 -20.06 7.86 -9.85
C ASP A 121 -20.89 7.65 -8.58
N PHE A 122 -20.47 8.30 -7.50
CA PHE A 122 -21.19 8.33 -6.24
C PHE A 122 -21.27 9.78 -5.74
N LEU A 123 -22.49 10.21 -5.42
CA LEU A 123 -22.72 11.46 -4.70
C LEU A 123 -23.49 11.18 -3.40
N PRO A 124 -23.05 11.73 -2.25
CA PRO A 124 -23.79 11.65 -1.00
C PRO A 124 -25.24 12.14 -1.17
N GLY A 125 -26.21 11.37 -0.68
CA GLY A 125 -27.64 11.65 -0.81
C GLY A 125 -28.27 11.23 -2.14
N ARG A 126 -27.49 11.06 -3.22
CA ARG A 126 -27.96 10.51 -4.50
C ARG A 126 -27.69 9.01 -4.64
N GLY A 127 -26.60 8.53 -4.04
CA GLY A 127 -26.13 7.15 -4.17
C GLY A 127 -25.25 6.95 -5.41
N VAL A 128 -25.06 5.69 -5.79
CA VAL A 128 -24.25 5.28 -6.94
C VAL A 128 -25.07 5.40 -8.23
N ARG A 129 -24.47 5.96 -9.27
CA ARG A 129 -24.97 5.92 -10.65
C ARG A 129 -23.97 5.17 -11.52
N GLU A 130 -24.45 4.23 -12.33
CA GLU A 130 -23.65 3.45 -13.27
C GLU A 130 -23.74 4.02 -14.69
N PHE A 131 -22.69 3.82 -15.48
CA PHE A 131 -22.60 4.25 -16.88
C PHE A 131 -22.36 3.06 -17.83
N SER A 132 -22.70 3.24 -19.10
CA SER A 132 -22.49 2.22 -20.13
C SER A 132 -21.00 2.10 -20.49
N PRO A 133 -20.50 0.93 -20.93
CA PRO A 133 -19.12 0.81 -21.43
C PRO A 133 -18.83 1.78 -22.59
N GLY A 134 -17.63 2.34 -22.66
CA GLY A 134 -17.27 3.36 -23.66
C GLY A 134 -17.81 4.76 -23.35
N THR A 135 -18.37 4.98 -22.16
CA THR A 135 -18.78 6.33 -21.72
C THR A 135 -17.52 7.12 -21.43
N SER A 136 -17.12 7.93 -22.41
CA SER A 136 -15.90 8.73 -22.31
C SER A 136 -16.01 9.78 -21.21
N ALA A 137 -14.93 9.95 -20.46
CA ALA A 137 -14.78 11.04 -19.51
C ALA A 137 -14.76 12.43 -20.18
N GLU A 138 -14.53 12.49 -21.49
CA GLU A 138 -14.30 13.73 -22.27
C GLU A 138 -15.51 14.15 -23.15
N GLU A 139 -16.56 13.34 -23.27
CA GLU A 139 -17.63 13.59 -24.26
C GLU A 139 -18.52 14.79 -23.88
N ASP A 140 -18.61 15.76 -24.80
CA ASP A 140 -19.50 16.94 -24.74
C ASP A 140 -20.98 16.52 -24.93
N GLY A 141 -21.56 15.84 -23.94
CA GLY A 141 -22.91 15.27 -24.03
C GLY A 141 -23.75 15.32 -22.76
N ARG A 142 -23.33 16.12 -21.77
CA ARG A 142 -23.76 16.23 -20.36
C ARG A 142 -25.27 16.10 -20.02
N PRO A 143 -26.27 16.33 -20.90
CA PRO A 143 -27.70 16.17 -20.55
C PRO A 143 -28.37 14.80 -20.86
N LEU A 144 -27.73 13.85 -21.56
CA LEU A 144 -28.47 12.76 -22.25
C LEU A 144 -28.24 11.32 -21.76
N TRP A 145 -27.54 11.10 -20.65
CA TRP A 145 -26.92 9.78 -20.41
C TRP A 145 -27.93 8.83 -19.71
N ARG A 146 -28.58 7.96 -20.52
CA ARG A 146 -29.53 6.89 -20.10
C ARG A 146 -28.87 5.49 -20.14
N GLU A 147 -29.31 4.62 -19.22
CA GLU A 147 -29.04 3.16 -19.06
C GLU A 147 -29.39 2.32 -20.33
N PRO A 148 -28.95 1.03 -20.54
CA PRO A 148 -28.54 -0.02 -19.56
C PRO A 148 -27.47 -1.10 -19.97
N ALA A 149 -27.19 -2.00 -18.99
CA ALA A 149 -26.89 -3.46 -19.02
C ALA A 149 -25.44 -4.02 -19.08
N LEU A 150 -25.04 -4.67 -17.97
CA LEU A 150 -23.79 -5.39 -17.71
C LEU A 150 -23.76 -6.83 -18.27
N SER A 151 -22.58 -7.29 -18.70
CA SER A 151 -22.24 -8.69 -18.99
C SER A 151 -20.88 -9.06 -18.39
N ALA A 152 -20.81 -10.17 -17.65
CA ALA A 152 -19.63 -10.67 -16.97
C ALA A 152 -18.93 -11.81 -17.75
N ALA A 153 -17.59 -11.79 -17.78
CA ALA A 153 -16.75 -12.93 -18.14
C ALA A 153 -15.81 -13.32 -16.98
N ARG A 154 -15.45 -14.62 -16.89
CA ARG A 154 -14.56 -15.18 -15.86
C ARG A 154 -13.09 -15.10 -16.31
N SER A 155 -12.23 -14.58 -15.44
CA SER A 155 -10.76 -14.57 -15.58
C SER A 155 -10.08 -15.64 -14.71
N PRO A 156 -8.89 -16.11 -15.08
CA PRO A 156 -8.14 -17.15 -14.36
C PRO A 156 -7.59 -16.68 -13.00
N ALA A 157 -7.14 -17.64 -12.19
CA ALA A 157 -6.65 -17.41 -10.83
C ALA A 157 -5.32 -16.60 -10.79
N PRO A 158 -5.12 -15.69 -9.82
CA PRO A 158 -3.93 -14.86 -9.70
C PRO A 158 -2.71 -15.61 -9.15
N VAL A 159 -1.54 -15.01 -9.36
CA VAL A 159 -0.22 -15.55 -8.96
C VAL A 159 0.48 -14.54 -8.03
N TRP A 160 0.81 -14.97 -6.82
CA TRP A 160 1.62 -14.24 -5.84
C TRP A 160 3.02 -13.91 -6.39
N ARG A 161 3.53 -12.69 -6.12
CA ARG A 161 4.92 -12.30 -6.42
C ARG A 161 5.49 -11.36 -5.36
N VAL A 162 6.75 -11.60 -4.98
CA VAL A 162 7.59 -10.65 -4.26
C VAL A 162 8.57 -10.03 -5.26
N SER A 163 8.65 -8.71 -5.30
CA SER A 163 9.60 -7.99 -6.15
C SER A 163 11.02 -8.00 -5.56
N PRO A 164 12.07 -8.04 -6.38
CA PRO A 164 13.45 -7.90 -5.89
C PRO A 164 13.64 -6.59 -5.10
N GLY A 165 14.19 -6.68 -3.89
CA GLY A 165 14.35 -5.54 -3.01
C GLY A 165 15.05 -5.89 -1.72
N ALA A 166 15.35 -4.86 -0.92
CA ALA A 166 15.89 -4.98 0.43
C ALA A 166 15.06 -4.14 1.40
N VAL A 167 14.83 -4.66 2.59
CA VAL A 167 14.07 -4.01 3.68
C VAL A 167 14.81 -4.29 4.98
N THR A 168 15.08 -3.25 5.76
CA THR A 168 15.45 -3.39 7.17
C THR A 168 14.15 -3.40 7.98
N VAL A 169 13.97 -4.41 8.82
CA VAL A 169 12.85 -4.48 9.77
C VAL A 169 13.36 -4.08 11.14
N CYS A 170 12.74 -3.07 11.74
CA CYS A 170 13.03 -2.62 13.10
C CYS A 170 11.89 -3.07 14.02
N GLU A 171 12.22 -3.63 15.18
CA GLU A 171 11.25 -4.02 16.19
C GLU A 171 11.54 -3.34 17.52
N THR A 172 10.54 -2.67 18.09
CA THR A 172 10.61 -2.01 19.40
C THR A 172 9.30 -2.16 20.14
N ASP A 173 9.34 -2.72 21.36
CA ASP A 173 8.20 -2.86 22.26
C ASP A 173 6.94 -3.48 21.59
N GLY A 174 7.17 -4.49 20.75
CA GLY A 174 6.15 -5.21 20.00
C GLY A 174 5.63 -4.47 18.77
N LEU A 175 6.25 -3.35 18.35
CA LEU A 175 5.97 -2.69 17.08
C LEU A 175 7.05 -3.02 16.06
N LEU A 176 6.65 -3.67 14.96
CA LEU A 176 7.46 -3.87 13.78
C LEU A 176 7.34 -2.65 12.86
N GLN A 177 8.45 -2.20 12.30
CA GLN A 177 8.52 -1.12 11.33
C GLN A 177 9.36 -1.58 10.14
N PHE A 178 8.82 -1.50 8.94
CA PHE A 178 9.50 -1.96 7.72
C PHE A 178 10.11 -0.77 6.98
N VAL A 179 11.42 -0.80 6.77
CA VAL A 179 12.21 0.30 6.21
C VAL A 179 12.86 -0.20 4.91
N PRO A 180 12.30 0.09 3.74
CA PRO A 180 12.92 -0.28 2.46
C PRO A 180 14.28 0.38 2.31
N VAL A 181 15.17 -0.32 1.60
CA VAL A 181 16.54 0.09 1.38
C VAL A 181 16.81 0.14 -0.11
N PHE A 182 17.18 1.33 -0.61
CA PHE A 182 17.61 1.54 -2.00
C PHE A 182 19.02 2.11 -2.00
N ASP A 183 19.95 1.50 -2.75
CA ASP A 183 21.34 1.92 -2.84
C ASP A 183 22.00 2.21 -1.47
N ARG A 184 21.80 1.28 -0.51
CA ARG A 184 22.27 1.36 0.89
C ARG A 184 21.71 2.53 1.70
N ARG A 185 20.67 3.21 1.23
CA ARG A 185 19.97 4.26 1.96
C ARG A 185 18.64 3.76 2.46
N TRP A 186 18.35 4.05 3.72
CA TRP A 186 17.04 3.82 4.30
C TRP A 186 16.04 4.81 3.71
N LEU A 187 14.94 4.28 3.20
CA LEU A 187 13.81 5.08 2.77
C LEU A 187 12.91 5.36 3.98
N ARG A 188 11.97 6.30 3.86
CA ARG A 188 10.94 6.50 4.89
C ARG A 188 10.30 5.17 5.26
N PRO A 189 10.02 4.90 6.54
CA PRO A 189 9.38 3.65 6.96
C PRO A 189 8.05 3.48 6.24
N VAL A 190 7.87 2.30 5.67
CA VAL A 190 6.81 1.96 4.72
C VAL A 190 5.80 1.01 5.36
N ALA A 191 5.87 0.72 6.66
CA ALA A 191 4.76 0.10 7.38
C ALA A 191 5.08 0.04 8.86
N SER A 192 4.05 0.01 9.70
CA SER A 192 4.21 -0.44 11.08
C SER A 192 3.06 -1.34 11.48
N VAL A 193 3.36 -2.41 12.21
CA VAL A 193 2.36 -3.41 12.66
C VAL A 193 2.80 -3.98 14.00
N ARG A 194 1.85 -4.41 14.83
CA ARG A 194 2.19 -5.10 16.08
C ARG A 194 2.69 -6.51 15.79
N THR A 195 3.64 -7.01 16.58
CA THR A 195 4.09 -8.41 16.55
C THR A 195 2.99 -9.41 16.88
N SER A 196 1.88 -8.95 17.48
CA SER A 196 0.68 -9.74 17.71
C SER A 196 -0.25 -9.86 16.49
N ALA A 197 0.06 -9.22 15.37
CA ALA A 197 -0.70 -9.39 14.13
C ALA A 197 -0.45 -10.76 13.50
N ASP A 198 -1.38 -11.21 12.65
CA ASP A 198 -1.27 -12.49 11.99
C ASP A 198 -0.07 -12.51 11.03
N ALA A 199 0.58 -13.66 10.90
CA ALA A 199 1.73 -13.83 10.02
C ALA A 199 1.41 -13.46 8.56
N VAL A 200 0.16 -13.65 8.12
CA VAL A 200 -0.29 -13.20 6.80
C VAL A 200 -0.06 -11.70 6.63
N ASP A 201 -0.54 -10.85 7.55
CA ASP A 201 -0.44 -9.39 7.40
C ASP A 201 1.00 -8.89 7.45
N ILE A 202 1.79 -9.47 8.34
CA ILE A 202 3.21 -9.16 8.47
C ILE A 202 3.92 -9.48 7.15
N GLY A 203 3.61 -10.63 6.54
CA GLY A 203 4.15 -11.03 5.25
C GLY A 203 3.75 -10.12 4.09
N LEU A 204 2.52 -9.58 4.10
CA LEU A 204 2.06 -8.62 3.11
C LEU A 204 2.79 -7.29 3.22
N LEU A 205 2.92 -6.77 4.44
CA LEU A 205 3.63 -5.52 4.69
C LEU A 205 5.10 -5.65 4.28
N LEU A 206 5.72 -6.81 4.56
CA LEU A 206 7.07 -7.11 4.09
C LEU A 206 7.14 -7.16 2.56
N ALA A 207 6.25 -7.88 1.88
CA ALA A 207 6.25 -7.99 0.42
C ALA A 207 6.03 -6.64 -0.27
N ALA A 208 5.12 -5.82 0.29
CA ALA A 208 4.88 -4.47 -0.20
C ALA A 208 6.10 -3.57 0.02
N ALA A 209 6.75 -3.64 1.19
CA ALA A 209 7.98 -2.91 1.47
C ALA A 209 9.11 -3.31 0.51
N LEU A 210 9.29 -4.61 0.23
CA LEU A 210 10.26 -5.11 -0.75
C LEU A 210 9.99 -4.58 -2.16
N GLY A 211 8.72 -4.48 -2.56
CA GLY A 211 8.32 -3.91 -3.85
C GLY A 211 8.47 -2.40 -3.99
N THR A 212 8.78 -1.68 -2.90
CA THR A 212 9.04 -0.22 -2.94
C THR A 212 10.53 0.11 -2.94
N ALA A 213 11.39 -0.89 -2.82
CA ALA A 213 12.84 -0.74 -2.74
C ALA A 213 13.50 -0.45 -4.10
N ASP A 214 12.74 -0.16 -5.16
CA ASP A 214 13.22 0.20 -6.51
C ASP A 214 13.16 1.71 -6.80
N ARG A 215 12.61 2.52 -5.88
CA ARG A 215 12.42 3.97 -6.08
C ARG A 215 13.41 4.77 -5.23
N PRO A 216 14.13 5.75 -5.83
CA PRO A 216 15.03 6.61 -5.07
C PRO A 216 14.22 7.51 -4.13
N GLY A 217 14.44 7.37 -2.83
CA GLY A 217 13.98 8.33 -1.82
C GLY A 217 14.91 9.52 -1.71
N ARG A 218 14.38 10.61 -1.13
CA ARG A 218 15.13 11.85 -0.87
C ARG A 218 15.37 12.08 0.63
N ASP A 219 14.96 11.14 1.46
CA ASP A 219 14.97 11.30 2.92
C ASP A 219 16.39 11.16 3.48
N GLU A 220 16.73 12.04 4.41
CA GLU A 220 17.97 11.97 5.17
C GLU A 220 17.83 10.92 6.30
N HIS A 221 18.93 10.21 6.61
CA HIS A 221 18.92 9.13 7.59
C HIS A 221 18.39 9.58 8.97
N ASP A 222 18.79 10.77 9.42
CA ASP A 222 18.38 11.32 10.72
C ASP A 222 16.86 11.58 10.79
N GLU A 223 16.24 12.01 9.68
CA GLU A 223 14.78 12.18 9.61
C GLU A 223 14.05 10.84 9.69
N VAL A 224 14.59 9.79 9.06
CA VAL A 224 14.05 8.43 9.13
C VAL A 224 14.12 7.92 10.57
N MET A 225 15.25 8.09 11.24
CA MET A 225 15.44 7.69 12.63
C MET A 225 14.53 8.42 13.61
N ALA A 226 14.40 9.75 13.46
CA ALA A 226 13.48 10.54 14.28
C ALA A 226 12.02 10.09 14.12
N ARG A 227 11.61 9.68 12.90
CA ARG A 227 10.27 9.16 12.63
C ARG A 227 10.04 7.79 13.25
N LEU A 228 11.02 6.88 13.13
CA LEU A 228 10.95 5.55 13.72
C LEU A 228 10.77 5.65 15.25
N ALA A 229 11.65 6.42 15.90
CA ALA A 229 11.57 6.67 17.34
C ALA A 229 10.26 7.38 17.74
N GLY A 230 9.82 8.37 16.96
CA GLY A 230 8.57 9.09 17.18
C GLY A 230 7.33 8.20 17.12
N ALA A 231 7.32 7.18 16.24
CA ALA A 231 6.19 6.25 16.12
C ALA A 231 5.97 5.41 17.39
N VAL A 232 7.04 5.10 18.12
CA VAL A 232 6.98 4.43 19.43
C VAL A 232 7.03 5.40 20.62
N ARG A 233 6.99 6.72 20.36
CA ARG A 233 7.02 7.80 21.35
C ARG A 233 8.27 7.79 22.25
N LEU A 234 9.41 7.44 21.67
CA LEU A 234 10.71 7.45 22.36
C LEU A 234 11.64 8.54 21.78
N PRO A 235 12.57 9.08 22.59
CA PRO A 235 13.76 9.75 22.07
C PRO A 235 14.59 8.80 21.20
N VAL A 236 15.33 9.34 20.22
CA VAL A 236 16.14 8.52 19.29
C VAL A 236 17.17 7.68 20.04
N GLU A 237 17.77 8.22 21.10
CA GLU A 237 18.76 7.52 21.91
C GLU A 237 18.16 6.31 22.63
N GLU A 238 16.96 6.44 23.18
CA GLU A 238 16.26 5.34 23.85
C GLU A 238 15.74 4.30 22.85
N PHE A 239 15.25 4.76 21.69
CA PHE A 239 14.88 3.90 20.58
C PHE A 239 16.05 3.02 20.15
N LEU A 240 17.23 3.59 19.92
CA LEU A 240 18.44 2.85 19.53
C LEU A 240 18.87 1.79 20.55
N LEU A 241 18.63 2.03 21.83
CA LEU A 241 18.95 1.06 22.89
C LEU A 241 17.97 -0.11 22.97
N ARG A 242 16.71 0.10 22.57
CA ARG A 242 15.63 -0.90 22.68
C ARG A 242 15.32 -1.63 21.38
N THR A 243 15.70 -1.06 20.24
CA THR A 243 15.38 -1.60 18.92
C THR A 243 16.24 -2.83 18.63
N VAL A 244 15.61 -3.87 18.09
CA VAL A 244 16.34 -4.92 17.35
C VAL A 244 16.04 -4.76 15.87
N SER A 245 17.01 -5.06 15.01
CA SER A 245 16.81 -4.96 13.56
C SER A 245 17.48 -6.09 12.80
N PHE A 246 16.91 -6.37 11.62
CA PHE A 246 17.43 -7.36 10.68
C PHE A 246 17.09 -6.93 9.26
N ASP A 247 17.92 -7.36 8.31
CA ASP A 247 17.68 -7.12 6.91
C ASP A 247 16.97 -8.29 6.27
N VAL A 248 16.02 -8.00 5.41
CA VAL A 248 15.34 -8.97 4.55
C VAL A 248 15.60 -8.57 3.10
N ARG A 249 16.04 -9.54 2.29
CA ARG A 249 16.33 -9.32 0.87
C ARG A 249 15.89 -10.49 0.00
N VAL A 250 15.50 -10.20 -1.22
CA VAL A 250 15.25 -11.22 -2.25
C VAL A 250 16.57 -11.57 -2.93
N VAL A 251 16.96 -12.85 -2.91
CA VAL A 251 18.15 -13.38 -3.59
C VAL A 251 17.73 -14.59 -4.42
N GLY A 252 17.70 -14.41 -5.75
CA GLY A 252 17.19 -15.43 -6.65
C GLY A 252 15.70 -15.70 -6.39
N GLU A 253 15.37 -16.95 -6.06
CA GLU A 253 14.00 -17.39 -5.75
C GLU A 253 13.71 -17.48 -4.24
N GLU A 254 14.62 -17.00 -3.40
CA GLU A 254 14.48 -17.01 -1.94
C GLU A 254 14.41 -15.59 -1.36
N VAL A 255 13.65 -15.45 -0.29
CA VAL A 255 13.70 -14.32 0.63
C VAL A 255 14.58 -14.71 1.80
N LEU A 256 15.67 -13.97 2.01
CA LEU A 256 16.64 -14.18 3.07
C LEU A 256 16.50 -13.09 4.12
N GLY A 257 16.37 -13.50 5.39
CA GLY A 257 16.49 -12.62 6.54
C GLY A 257 17.84 -12.80 7.21
N SER A 258 18.53 -11.70 7.52
CA SER A 258 19.84 -11.66 8.15
C SER A 258 19.79 -10.72 9.36
N ALA A 259 19.92 -11.30 10.55
CA ALA A 259 19.90 -10.53 11.79
C ALA A 259 21.25 -9.83 12.03
N HIS A 260 21.20 -8.59 12.52
CA HIS A 260 22.41 -7.83 12.87
C HIS A 260 22.54 -7.69 14.38
N ALA A 261 23.76 -7.77 14.90
CA ALA A 261 24.03 -7.30 16.25
C ALA A 261 23.89 -5.77 16.30
N ALA A 262 23.15 -5.24 17.28
CA ALA A 262 22.95 -3.80 17.42
C ALA A 262 24.30 -3.08 17.57
N ARG A 263 24.65 -2.20 16.62
CA ARG A 263 25.70 -1.21 16.84
C ARG A 263 25.09 0.11 17.27
N ARG A 264 25.75 0.77 18.23
CA ARG A 264 25.35 2.04 18.86
C ARG A 264 25.29 3.24 17.90
N ASP A 265 25.72 3.08 16.65
CA ASP A 265 25.91 4.14 15.65
C ASP A 265 24.94 4.02 14.46
N GLY A 266 23.97 3.09 14.47
CA GLY A 266 22.95 2.97 13.42
C GLY A 266 23.46 2.38 12.09
N ALA A 267 24.71 1.91 12.03
CA ALA A 267 25.25 1.20 10.87
C ALA A 267 25.09 -0.33 11.00
N PRO A 268 24.95 -1.08 9.89
CA PRO A 268 24.91 -2.55 9.94
C PRO A 268 26.20 -3.10 10.58
N GLY A 269 26.03 -3.87 11.66
CA GLY A 269 27.10 -4.49 12.44
C GLY A 269 27.73 -5.70 11.76
N GLU A 270 28.76 -6.29 12.39
CA GLU A 270 29.27 -7.60 11.96
C GLU A 270 28.19 -8.67 12.16
N VAL A 271 27.96 -9.45 11.10
CA VAL A 271 26.88 -10.44 11.01
C VAL A 271 27.22 -11.65 11.89
N GLU A 272 26.48 -11.86 12.97
CA GLU A 272 26.40 -13.16 13.63
C GLU A 272 25.15 -13.86 13.08
N GLU A 273 25.34 -14.71 12.06
CA GLU A 273 24.29 -15.21 11.16
C GLU A 273 23.18 -16.03 11.86
N LEU A 274 22.17 -15.34 12.42
CA LEU A 274 20.80 -15.84 12.40
C LEU A 274 20.25 -15.59 11.00
N THR A 275 20.25 -16.65 10.19
CA THR A 275 19.73 -16.62 8.83
C THR A 275 18.43 -17.41 8.76
N GLY A 276 17.38 -16.76 8.27
CA GLY A 276 16.12 -17.40 7.91
C GLY A 276 15.92 -17.31 6.40
N ARG A 277 15.25 -18.30 5.81
CA ARG A 277 14.96 -18.32 4.38
C ARG A 277 13.57 -18.85 4.11
N THR A 278 12.90 -18.27 3.13
CA THR A 278 11.63 -18.79 2.62
C THR A 278 11.55 -18.58 1.10
N PRO A 279 10.95 -19.49 0.34
CA PRO A 279 10.77 -19.29 -1.10
C PRO A 279 9.92 -18.05 -1.39
N VAL A 280 10.26 -17.30 -2.45
CA VAL A 280 9.45 -16.16 -2.93
C VAL A 280 8.00 -16.58 -3.24
N ALA A 281 7.82 -17.82 -3.72
CA ALA A 281 6.51 -18.37 -4.07
C ALA A 281 5.68 -18.86 -2.86
N ALA A 282 6.23 -18.83 -1.64
CA ALA A 282 5.60 -19.43 -0.46
C ALA A 282 4.34 -18.70 0.02
N GLY A 283 4.04 -17.51 -0.52
CA GLY A 283 2.92 -16.68 -0.10
C GLY A 283 3.24 -15.81 1.12
N PRO A 284 2.27 -15.02 1.61
CA PRO A 284 2.49 -14.05 2.68
C PRO A 284 2.73 -14.72 4.05
N GLU A 285 2.01 -15.79 4.39
CA GLU A 285 2.13 -16.41 5.72
C GLU A 285 3.57 -16.88 6.05
N PRO A 286 4.28 -17.62 5.16
CA PRO A 286 5.67 -17.99 5.44
C PRO A 286 6.65 -16.81 5.49
N LEU A 287 6.33 -15.68 4.87
CA LEU A 287 7.13 -14.46 4.97
C LEU A 287 6.93 -13.77 6.32
N GLY A 288 5.71 -13.69 6.83
CA GLY A 288 5.48 -13.16 8.17
C GLY A 288 6.02 -14.07 9.26
N ALA A 289 5.94 -15.39 9.07
CA ALA A 289 6.56 -16.35 9.98
C ALA A 289 8.09 -16.14 10.06
N LEU A 290 8.76 -15.95 8.92
CA LEU A 290 10.19 -15.60 8.87
C LEU A 290 10.50 -14.34 9.69
N VAL A 291 9.70 -13.28 9.56
CA VAL A 291 9.87 -12.03 10.31
C VAL A 291 9.72 -12.29 11.82
N LEU A 292 8.66 -12.99 12.24
CA LEU A 292 8.39 -13.28 13.64
C LEU A 292 9.49 -14.15 14.28
N ASP A 293 9.96 -15.17 13.58
CA ASP A 293 11.02 -16.06 14.06
C ASP A 293 12.34 -15.29 14.29
N LEU A 294 12.69 -14.38 13.37
CA LEU A 294 13.88 -13.54 13.51
C LEU A 294 13.76 -12.56 14.68
N VAL A 295 12.58 -11.97 14.90
CA VAL A 295 12.31 -11.10 16.05
C VAL A 295 12.48 -11.85 17.35
N VAL A 296 11.88 -13.05 17.47
CA VAL A 296 11.97 -13.89 18.68
C VAL A 296 13.42 -14.26 18.94
N ALA A 297 14.15 -14.69 17.92
CA ALA A 297 15.57 -15.05 18.03
C ALA A 297 16.46 -13.87 18.44
N LEU A 298 16.20 -12.67 17.91
CA LEU A 298 16.93 -11.45 18.28
C LEU A 298 16.62 -10.99 19.71
N ARG A 299 15.33 -10.98 20.10
CA ARG A 299 14.91 -10.58 21.45
C ARG A 299 15.44 -11.50 22.54
N ALA A 300 15.62 -12.79 22.25
CA ALA A 300 16.27 -13.72 23.18
C ALA A 300 17.74 -13.35 23.49
N ARG A 301 18.37 -12.48 22.68
CA ARG A 301 19.78 -12.07 22.83
C ARG A 301 19.95 -10.67 23.42
N VAL A 302 18.89 -9.90 23.57
CA VAL A 302 18.93 -8.54 24.14
C VAL A 302 18.28 -8.57 25.52
N PRO A 303 19.00 -8.27 26.62
CA PRO A 303 18.41 -8.24 27.95
C PRO A 303 17.35 -7.13 28.05
N ALA A 304 16.24 -7.44 28.74
CA ALA A 304 15.12 -6.54 28.99
C ALA A 304 15.49 -5.33 29.87
#